data_AF-A0A8T4BYU8-F1
#
_entry.id   AF-A0A8T4BYU8-F1
#
_cell.length_a   1.000
_cell.length_b   1.000
_cell.length_c   1.000
_cell.angle_alpha   90.00
_cell.angle_beta   90.00
_cell.angle_gamma   90.00
#
_symmetry.space_group_name_H-M   'P 1'
#
loop_
_entity.id
_entity.type
_entity.pdbx_description
1 polymer ?
#
loop_
_entity_poly.entity_id
_entity_poly.type
_entity_poly.pdbx_seq_one_letter_code
_entity_poly.pdbx_strand_id
1 'polypeptide(L)' 'MGKHKKDEPAGLAFVGFLILGLAVGIYINQTAVGVLAGLALGFISMAILKSRK' A
#
# COMPACT_ATOMS: atom_id res chain seq x y z
N MET A 1 -23.43 -4.37 -17.58
CA MET A 1 -21.98 -4.54 -17.25
C MET A 1 -21.58 -3.38 -16.37
N GLY A 2 -20.95 -3.48 -15.20
CA GLY A 2 -20.35 -4.59 -14.48
C GLY A 2 -20.43 -4.34 -12.97
N LYS A 3 -20.15 -5.40 -12.21
CA LYS A 3 -20.52 -5.63 -10.81
C LYS A 3 -19.70 -4.79 -9.81
N HIS A 4 -20.37 -4.41 -8.72
CA HIS A 4 -19.87 -3.99 -7.41
C HIS A 4 -18.36 -4.20 -7.16
N LYS A 5 -17.60 -3.10 -7.19
CA LYS A 5 -16.17 -2.98 -6.85
C LYS A 5 -15.99 -2.87 -5.33
N LYS A 6 -16.17 -3.96 -4.58
CA LYS A 6 -16.00 -3.98 -3.11
C LYS A 6 -14.55 -4.22 -2.63
N ASP A 7 -13.60 -4.42 -3.55
CA ASP A 7 -12.18 -4.72 -3.25
C ASP A 7 -11.21 -3.66 -3.78
N GLU A 8 -11.73 -2.66 -4.48
CA GLU A 8 -11.00 -1.54 -5.06
C GLU A 8 -10.33 -0.59 -4.05
N PRO A 9 -10.93 -0.26 -2.87
CA PRO A 9 -10.30 0.67 -1.95
C PRO A 9 -9.05 0.07 -1.26
N ALA A 10 -9.00 -1.25 -1.08
CA ALA A 10 -7.84 -1.92 -0.47
C ALA A 10 -6.63 -1.94 -1.42
N GLY A 11 -6.86 -2.19 -2.71
CA GLY A 11 -5.82 -2.08 -3.73
C GLY A 11 -5.30 -0.65 -3.88
N LEU A 12 -6.19 0.34 -3.82
CA LEU A 12 -5.80 1.75 -3.91
C LEU A 12 -4.98 2.20 -2.68
N ALA A 13 -5.37 1.75 -1.48
CA ALA A 13 -4.62 2.00 -0.25
C ALA A 13 -3.23 1.37 -0.30
N PHE A 14 -3.11 0.14 -0.81
CA PHE A 14 -1.82 -0.52 -0.99
C PHE A 14 -0.88 0.26 -1.93
N VAL A 15 -1.39 0.67 -3.10
CA VAL A 15 -0.61 1.45 -4.07
C VAL A 15 -0.20 2.79 -3.48
N GLY A 16 -1.07 3.45 -2.71
CA GLY A 16 -0.75 4.70 -2.02
C GLY A 16 0.40 4.57 -1.03
N PHE A 17 0.39 3.53 -0.18
CA PHE A 17 1.49 3.26 0.76
C PHE A 17 2.80 2.90 0.05
N LEU A 18 2.74 2.21 -1.08
CA LEU A 18 3.92 1.84 -1.86
C LEU A 18 4.57 3.05 -2.54
N ILE A 19 3.75 3.97 -3.07
CA ILE A 19 4.24 5.25 -3.65
C ILE A 19 4.83 6.13 -2.55
N LEU A 20 4.19 6.23 -1.38
CA LEU A 20 4.72 6.99 -0.25
C LEU A 20 6.04 6.41 0.25
N GLY A 21 6.12 5.08 0.39
CA GLY A 21 7.35 4.39 0.77
C GLY A 21 8.47 4.62 -0.25
N LEU A 22 8.17 4.54 -1.55
CA LEU A 22 9.13 4.83 -2.61
C LEU A 22 9.61 6.29 -2.57
N ALA A 23 8.69 7.25 -2.42
CA ALA A 23 9.02 8.66 -2.36
C ALA A 23 9.93 8.99 -1.16
N VAL A 24 9.61 8.42 0.02
CA VAL A 24 10.45 8.55 1.21
C VAL A 24 11.80 7.85 1.01
N GLY A 25 11.83 6.66 0.38
CA GLY A 25 13.07 5.95 0.05
C GLY A 25 13.99 6.75 -0.87
N ILE A 26 13.42 7.38 -1.90
CA ILE A 26 14.16 8.27 -2.80
C ILE A 26 14.72 9.47 -2.03
N TYR A 27 13.92 10.08 -1.15
CA TYR A 27 14.34 11.22 -0.34
C TYR A 27 15.55 10.91 0.56
N ILE A 28 15.61 9.71 1.13
CA ILE A 28 16.70 9.27 2.01
C ILE A 28 17.85 8.61 1.21
N ASN A 29 17.80 8.61 -0.13
CA ASN A 29 18.72 7.85 -1.01
C ASN A 29 18.78 6.33 -0.70
N GLN A 30 17.77 5.81 -0.01
CA GLN A 30 17.62 4.40 0.31
C GLN A 30 16.29 3.88 -0.25
N THR A 31 16.22 3.81 -1.58
CA THR A 31 15.06 3.33 -2.32
C THR A 31 14.63 1.93 -1.88
N ALA A 32 15.58 1.03 -1.64
CA ALA A 32 15.29 -0.32 -1.15
C ALA A 32 14.55 -0.29 0.20
N VAL A 33 15.00 0.53 1.15
CA VAL A 33 14.39 0.66 2.48
C VAL A 33 12.99 1.28 2.38
N GLY A 34 12.83 2.31 1.54
CA GLY A 34 11.52 2.94 1.34
C GLY A 34 10.50 2.01 0.69
N VAL A 35 10.89 1.22 -0.30
CA VAL A 35 10.01 0.22 -0.93
C VAL A 35 9.63 -0.89 0.04
N LEU A 36 10.59 -1.38 0.84
CA LEU A 36 10.33 -2.38 1.89
C LEU A 36 9.37 -1.84 2.95
N ALA A 37 9.55 -0.58 3.38
CA ALA A 37 8.66 0.08 4.33
C ALA A 37 7.24 0.29 3.74
N GLY A 38 7.15 0.72 2.47
CA GLY A 38 5.88 0.89 1.76
C GLY A 38 5.13 -0.44 1.58
N LEU A 39 5.84 -1.52 1.26
CA LEU A 39 5.30 -2.88 1.19
C LEU A 39 4.80 -3.35 2.55
N ALA A 40 5.59 -3.17 3.61
CA ALA A 40 5.19 -3.55 4.98
C ALA A 40 3.89 -2.85 5.40
N LEU A 41 3.81 -1.53 5.21
CA LEU A 41 2.61 -0.75 5.51
C LEU A 41 1.42 -1.16 4.63
N GLY A 42 1.66 -1.44 3.34
CA GLY A 42 0.65 -1.93 2.42
C GLY A 42 0.04 -3.26 2.89
N PHE A 43 0.87 -4.23 3.30
CA PHE A 43 0.42 -5.51 3.84
C PHE A 43 -0.34 -5.36 5.16
N ILE A 44 0.14 -4.53 6.08
CA ILE A 44 -0.54 -4.24 7.35
C ILE A 44 -1.91 -3.62 7.07
N SER A 45 -1.98 -2.64 6.17
CA SER A 45 -3.23 -1.98 5.80
C SER A 45 -4.23 -2.97 5.18
N MET A 46 -3.76 -3.84 4.28
CA MET A 46 -4.59 -4.92 3.70
C MET A 46 -5.07 -5.92 4.75
N ALA A 47 -4.20 -6.30 5.69
CA ALA A 47 -4.53 -7.22 6.77
C ALA A 47 -5.59 -6.62 7.72
N ILE A 48 -5.45 -5.34 8.08
CA ILE A 48 -6.43 -4.62 8.90
C ILE A 48 -7.76 -4.49 8.16
N LEU A 49 -7.76 -4.06 6.90
CA LEU A 49 -8.95 -3.94 6.07
C LEU A 49 -9.68 -5.27 5.90
N LYS A 50 -8.93 -6.36 5.73
CA LYS A 50 -9.48 -7.72 5.60
C LYS A 50 -9.96 -8.28 6.94
N SER A 51 -9.32 -7.93 8.06
CA SER A 51 -9.75 -8.34 9.40
C SER A 51 -10.99 -7.59 9.90
N ARG A 52 -11.30 -6.42 9.32
CA ARG A 52 -12.45 -5.59 9.67
C ARG A 52 -13.69 -5.85 8.79
N LYS A 53 -13.55 -6.62 7.71
CA LYS A 53 -14.63 -7.01 6.77
C LYS A 53 -15.11 -8.43 7.09
#